data_AF-A0A2M6ZH88-F1
#
_entry.id   AF-A0A2M6ZH88-F1
#
_cell.length_a   1.000
_cell.length_b   1.000
_cell.length_c   1.000
_cell.angle_alpha   90.00
_cell.angle_beta   90.00
_cell.angle_gamma   90.00
#
_symmetry.space_group_name_H-M   'P 1'
#
loop_
_entity.id
_entity.type
_entity.pdbx_description
1 polymer ?
#
loop_
_entity_poly.entity_id
_entity_poly.type
_entity_poly.pdbx_seq_one_letter_code
_entity_poly.pdbx_strand_id
1 'polypeptide(L)'
;MDIYIQIEKSLEKFLSGYNFVIDEMGTSPRSIGDKVQEVITKNFPDICREVSSQFKTDFTRRSFEDVAFTIGDKYFAFDVKTKNVEAGFHMPNIKSVERLIHFYASPNNIFIIVSAEYQLNRNNQIKPITFKQISVFPIEQISWSCLRFGKLGYGQLQIDPGKSIMVNRGQTRGKWMNIFFEKLILFYKDELKKSRAMLEWAQRCKDLWENGKIDEISRLGKYIRESNLEYRTPEE
;
A
#
# COMPACT_ATOMS: atom_id res chain seq x y z
N MET A 1 -17.58 0.47 -21.24
CA MET A 1 -17.45 0.44 -19.76
C MET A 1 -15.98 0.30 -19.43
N ASP A 2 -15.44 1.11 -18.52
CA ASP A 2 -14.02 1.08 -18.13
C ASP A 2 -13.61 -0.35 -17.69
N ILE A 3 -12.45 -0.83 -18.14
CA ILE A 3 -11.94 -2.19 -17.86
C ILE A 3 -11.86 -2.45 -16.36
N TYR A 4 -11.50 -1.43 -15.57
CA TYR A 4 -11.40 -1.57 -14.12
C TYR A 4 -12.76 -1.84 -13.48
N ILE A 5 -13.83 -1.18 -13.96
CA ILE A 5 -15.19 -1.37 -13.46
C ILE A 5 -15.72 -2.77 -13.84
N GLN A 6 -15.32 -3.30 -15.00
CA GLN A 6 -15.69 -4.67 -15.39
C GLN A 6 -15.01 -5.70 -14.47
N ILE A 7 -13.71 -5.56 -14.24
CA ILE A 7 -12.95 -6.44 -13.33
C ILE A 7 -13.48 -6.33 -11.90
N GLU A 8 -13.81 -5.12 -11.43
CA GLU A 8 -14.41 -4.86 -10.12
C GLU A 8 -15.69 -5.68 -9.93
N LYS A 9 -16.64 -5.59 -10.89
CA LYS A 9 -17.90 -6.36 -10.85
C LYS A 9 -17.67 -7.87 -10.89
N SER A 10 -16.73 -8.35 -11.70
CA SER A 10 -16.40 -9.77 -11.76
C SER A 10 -15.82 -10.27 -10.43
N LEU A 11 -14.92 -9.48 -9.81
CA LEU A 11 -14.37 -9.79 -8.49
C LEU A 11 -15.44 -9.80 -7.41
N GLU A 12 -16.35 -8.82 -7.40
CA GLU A 12 -17.47 -8.76 -6.45
C GLU A 12 -18.35 -10.01 -6.55
N LYS A 13 -18.73 -10.39 -7.77
CA LYS A 13 -19.53 -11.59 -8.03
C LYS A 13 -18.80 -12.85 -7.56
N PHE A 14 -17.53 -12.99 -7.92
CA PHE A 14 -16.71 -14.15 -7.56
C PHE A 14 -16.54 -14.27 -6.03
N LEU A 15 -16.07 -13.21 -5.38
CA LEU A 15 -15.79 -13.21 -3.94
C LEU A 15 -17.04 -13.35 -3.09
N SER A 16 -18.19 -12.83 -3.55
CA SER A 16 -19.47 -13.00 -2.87
C SER A 16 -19.94 -14.45 -2.85
N GLY A 17 -19.63 -15.22 -3.91
CA GLY A 17 -19.95 -16.65 -4.02
C GLY A 17 -18.87 -17.58 -3.47
N TYR A 18 -17.68 -17.08 -3.16
CA TYR A 18 -16.56 -17.89 -2.68
C TYR A 18 -16.73 -18.24 -1.19
N ASN A 19 -16.56 -19.53 -0.86
CA ASN A 19 -16.58 -20.02 0.51
C ASN A 19 -15.16 -20.08 1.05
N PHE A 20 -14.86 -19.23 2.02
CA PHE A 20 -13.56 -19.22 2.69
C PHE A 20 -13.64 -20.01 4.00
N VAL A 21 -12.91 -21.12 4.11
CA VAL A 21 -12.92 -21.94 5.33
C VAL A 21 -11.93 -21.36 6.36
N ILE A 22 -12.32 -21.24 7.63
CA ILE A 22 -11.49 -20.66 8.71
C ILE A 22 -10.13 -21.35 8.84
N ASP A 23 -10.11 -22.68 8.78
CA ASP A 23 -8.89 -23.47 8.99
C ASP A 23 -7.81 -23.16 7.92
N GLU A 24 -8.22 -22.65 6.76
CA GLU A 24 -7.31 -22.23 5.69
C GLU A 24 -6.91 -20.75 5.75
N MET A 25 -7.67 -19.93 6.47
CA MET A 25 -7.51 -18.47 6.53
C MET A 25 -6.63 -18.00 7.69
N GLY A 26 -6.66 -18.70 8.82
CA GLY A 26 -6.22 -18.16 10.10
C GLY A 26 -7.09 -16.97 10.57
N THR A 27 -6.70 -16.35 11.68
CA THR A 27 -7.50 -15.27 12.33
C THR A 27 -6.84 -13.90 12.28
N SER A 28 -5.56 -13.82 11.84
CA SER A 28 -4.86 -12.55 11.74
C SER A 28 -5.24 -11.80 10.46
N PRO A 29 -5.29 -10.45 10.46
CA PRO A 29 -5.53 -9.67 9.25
C PRO A 29 -4.57 -10.01 8.11
N ARG A 30 -3.31 -10.35 8.45
CA ARG A 30 -2.30 -10.76 7.47
C ARG A 30 -2.65 -12.08 6.81
N SER A 31 -2.97 -13.11 7.61
CA SER A 31 -3.31 -14.45 7.10
C SER A 31 -4.56 -14.39 6.20
N ILE A 32 -5.56 -13.60 6.58
CA ILE A 32 -6.74 -13.34 5.76
C ILE A 32 -6.35 -12.65 4.45
N GLY A 33 -5.50 -11.63 4.51
CA GLY A 33 -4.98 -10.94 3.33
C GLY A 33 -4.26 -11.88 2.37
N ASP A 34 -3.33 -12.68 2.88
CA ASP A 34 -2.56 -13.65 2.09
C ASP A 34 -3.50 -14.66 1.40
N LYS A 35 -4.52 -15.17 2.11
CA LYS A 35 -5.48 -16.13 1.55
C LYS A 35 -6.40 -15.50 0.48
N VAL A 36 -6.89 -14.29 0.71
CA VAL A 36 -7.71 -13.56 -0.28
C VAL A 36 -6.89 -13.28 -1.54
N GLN A 37 -5.64 -12.85 -1.38
CA GLN A 37 -4.70 -12.65 -2.49
C GLN A 37 -4.46 -13.95 -3.27
N GLU A 38 -4.20 -15.07 -2.57
CA GLU A 38 -4.04 -16.38 -3.20
C GLU A 38 -5.27 -16.78 -4.01
N VAL A 39 -6.47 -16.66 -3.43
CA VAL A 39 -7.74 -17.01 -4.07
C VAL A 39 -8.00 -16.15 -5.30
N ILE A 40 -7.80 -14.83 -5.22
CA ILE A 40 -7.96 -13.94 -6.36
C ILE A 40 -6.95 -14.30 -7.46
N THR A 41 -5.68 -14.48 -7.11
CA THR A 41 -4.60 -14.77 -8.06
C THR A 41 -4.84 -16.08 -8.81
N LYS A 42 -5.21 -17.15 -8.08
CA LYS A 42 -5.44 -18.48 -8.65
C LYS A 42 -6.62 -18.50 -9.62
N ASN A 43 -7.66 -17.72 -9.34
CA ASN A 43 -8.89 -17.70 -10.13
C ASN A 43 -8.95 -16.51 -11.10
N PHE A 44 -7.89 -15.69 -11.17
CA PHE A 44 -7.89 -14.44 -11.93
C PHE A 44 -8.22 -14.62 -13.42
N PRO A 45 -7.72 -15.66 -14.13
CA PRO A 45 -8.10 -15.90 -15.51
C PRO A 45 -9.62 -16.12 -15.70
N ASP A 46 -10.26 -16.80 -14.75
CA ASP A 46 -11.70 -17.08 -14.80
C ASP A 46 -12.53 -15.85 -14.41
N ILE A 47 -12.07 -15.11 -13.39
CA ILE A 47 -12.68 -13.83 -12.98
C ILE A 47 -12.66 -12.83 -14.14
N CYS A 48 -11.54 -12.78 -14.86
CA CYS A 48 -11.36 -11.85 -15.97
C CYS A 48 -11.80 -12.42 -17.31
N ARG A 49 -12.43 -13.60 -17.39
CA ARG A 49 -12.69 -14.32 -18.66
C ARG A 49 -13.47 -13.48 -19.68
N GLU A 50 -14.45 -12.71 -19.24
CA GLU A 50 -15.25 -11.83 -20.11
C GLU A 50 -14.46 -10.61 -20.62
N VAL A 51 -13.48 -10.16 -19.82
CA VAL A 51 -12.55 -9.10 -20.21
C VAL A 51 -11.47 -9.69 -21.12
N SER A 52 -10.98 -10.90 -20.83
CA SER A 52 -9.93 -11.57 -21.59
C SER A 52 -10.44 -12.15 -22.90
N SER A 53 -11.71 -12.52 -23.05
CA SER A 53 -12.25 -12.95 -24.34
C SER A 53 -12.24 -11.83 -25.39
N GLN A 54 -12.13 -10.58 -24.94
CA GLN A 54 -11.96 -9.41 -25.80
C GLN A 54 -10.49 -9.18 -26.23
N PHE A 55 -9.50 -9.89 -25.65
CA PHE A 55 -8.07 -9.61 -25.84
C PHE A 55 -7.14 -10.84 -25.76
N LYS A 56 -6.04 -10.86 -26.52
CA LYS A 56 -4.98 -11.89 -26.34
C LYS A 56 -4.22 -11.62 -25.03
N THR A 57 -4.47 -12.38 -23.97
CA THR A 57 -3.85 -12.20 -22.65
C THR A 57 -2.95 -13.36 -22.26
N ASP A 58 -1.71 -13.08 -21.86
CA ASP A 58 -0.82 -14.04 -21.18
C ASP A 58 -0.78 -13.71 -19.68
N PHE A 59 -1.26 -14.63 -18.84
CA PHE A 59 -1.21 -14.46 -17.39
C PHE A 59 0.14 -14.89 -16.83
N THR A 60 0.78 -14.02 -16.04
CA THR A 60 2.05 -14.33 -15.37
C THR A 60 2.02 -13.85 -13.92
N ARG A 61 2.84 -14.48 -13.07
CA ARG A 61 3.10 -14.07 -11.68
C ARG A 61 4.57 -13.72 -11.54
N ARG A 62 4.91 -12.50 -11.11
CA ARG A 62 6.29 -12.09 -10.82
C ARG A 62 6.43 -11.61 -9.37
N SER A 63 7.66 -11.30 -8.95
CA SER A 63 7.90 -10.76 -7.60
C SER A 63 7.39 -9.33 -7.40
N PHE A 64 7.01 -8.62 -8.47
CA PHE A 64 6.52 -7.25 -8.39
C PHE A 64 5.00 -7.17 -8.26
N GLU A 65 4.23 -8.15 -8.70
CA GLU A 65 2.76 -8.09 -8.70
C GLU A 65 2.17 -9.45 -8.40
N ASP A 66 0.94 -9.48 -7.89
CA ASP A 66 0.29 -10.74 -7.53
C ASP A 66 -0.15 -11.50 -8.78
N VAL A 67 -0.66 -10.75 -9.76
CA VAL A 67 -1.06 -11.25 -11.06
C VAL A 67 -0.90 -10.17 -12.11
N ALA A 68 -0.56 -10.56 -13.32
CA ALA A 68 -0.51 -9.66 -14.46
C ALA A 68 -1.11 -10.28 -15.71
N PHE A 69 -1.55 -9.41 -16.62
CA PHE A 69 -1.82 -9.77 -18.01
C PHE A 69 -1.46 -8.62 -18.94
N THR A 70 -1.38 -8.93 -20.24
CA THR A 70 -1.12 -7.95 -21.30
C THR A 70 -2.35 -7.81 -22.18
N ILE A 71 -2.67 -6.58 -22.59
CA ILE A 71 -3.66 -6.31 -23.64
C ILE A 71 -2.99 -5.41 -24.69
N GLY A 72 -2.80 -5.94 -25.90
CA GLY A 72 -2.05 -5.24 -26.93
C GLY A 72 -0.60 -5.01 -26.48
N ASP A 73 -0.19 -3.76 -26.41
CA ASP A 73 1.13 -3.34 -25.94
C ASP A 73 1.18 -2.99 -24.45
N LYS A 74 0.02 -2.93 -23.77
CA LYS A 74 -0.10 -2.52 -22.37
C LYS A 74 0.02 -3.70 -21.42
N TYR A 75 0.84 -3.54 -20.39
CA TYR A 75 1.04 -4.51 -19.32
C TYR A 75 0.31 -4.08 -18.05
N PHE A 76 -0.65 -4.88 -17.61
CA PHE A 76 -1.49 -4.62 -16.44
C PHE A 76 -1.00 -5.48 -15.28
N ALA A 77 -0.41 -4.85 -14.27
CA ALA A 77 0.11 -5.51 -13.08
C ALA A 77 -0.81 -5.21 -11.89
N PHE A 78 -1.36 -6.24 -11.25
CA PHE A 78 -2.33 -6.13 -10.17
C PHE A 78 -1.72 -6.53 -8.84
N ASP A 79 -2.06 -5.76 -7.80
CA ASP A 79 -1.63 -5.98 -6.43
C ASP A 79 -2.87 -5.95 -5.53
N VAL A 80 -3.11 -7.04 -4.80
CA VAL A 80 -4.27 -7.21 -3.95
C VAL A 80 -3.98 -6.59 -2.59
N LYS A 81 -4.89 -5.74 -2.12
CA LYS A 81 -4.86 -5.13 -0.79
C LYS A 81 -6.16 -5.42 -0.09
N THR A 82 -6.07 -6.07 1.07
CA THR A 82 -7.24 -6.28 1.92
C THR A 82 -7.23 -5.30 3.08
N LYS A 83 -8.44 -4.94 3.54
CA LYS A 83 -8.62 -4.07 4.70
C LYS A 83 -9.78 -4.60 5.54
N ASN A 84 -9.51 -4.89 6.81
CA ASN A 84 -10.57 -5.13 7.77
C ASN A 84 -11.19 -3.79 8.16
N VAL A 85 -12.47 -3.59 7.89
CA VAL A 85 -13.19 -2.34 8.21
C VAL A 85 -13.37 -2.13 9.71
N GLU A 86 -13.22 -3.19 10.53
CA GLU A 86 -13.28 -3.13 11.99
C GLU A 86 -11.90 -2.94 12.64
N ALA A 87 -10.83 -3.15 11.87
CA ALA A 87 -9.50 -2.90 12.39
C ALA A 87 -9.30 -1.38 12.56
N GLY A 88 -8.79 -0.98 13.73
CA GLY A 88 -8.51 0.42 14.05
C GLY A 88 -7.36 0.99 13.22
N PHE A 89 -6.49 1.77 13.87
CA PHE A 89 -5.39 2.47 13.20
C PHE A 89 -4.44 1.49 12.49
N HIS A 90 -4.46 1.49 11.16
CA HIS A 90 -3.56 0.68 10.32
C HIS A 90 -2.99 1.54 9.20
N MET A 91 -1.69 1.37 8.93
CA MET A 91 -0.95 2.05 7.86
C MET A 91 -0.57 1.03 6.78
N PRO A 92 -1.49 0.68 5.85
CA PRO A 92 -1.18 -0.32 4.85
C PRO A 92 -0.11 0.19 3.88
N ASN A 93 0.91 -0.63 3.69
CA ASN A 93 1.92 -0.46 2.66
C ASN A 93 1.33 -0.74 1.28
N ILE A 94 1.47 0.21 0.37
CA ILE A 94 1.03 0.05 -1.03
C ILE A 94 2.19 -0.52 -1.85
N LYS A 95 3.26 0.27 -2.06
CA LYS A 95 4.40 -0.14 -2.89
C LYS A 95 5.69 0.54 -2.50
N SER A 96 6.81 -0.14 -2.74
CA SER A 96 8.14 0.49 -2.69
C SER A 96 8.24 1.59 -3.74
N VAL A 97 8.81 2.74 -3.35
CA VAL A 97 9.06 3.89 -4.22
C VAL A 97 9.97 3.50 -5.39
N GLU A 98 11.12 2.91 -5.08
CA GLU A 98 12.11 2.47 -6.07
C GLU A 98 11.50 1.50 -7.08
N ARG A 99 10.81 0.46 -6.60
CA ARG A 99 10.19 -0.54 -7.48
C ARG A 99 9.13 0.09 -8.39
N LEU A 100 8.34 1.03 -7.88
CA LEU A 100 7.31 1.71 -8.68
C LEU A 100 7.93 2.61 -9.77
N ILE A 101 9.00 3.34 -9.45
CA ILE A 101 9.73 4.17 -10.43
C ILE A 101 10.30 3.28 -11.53
N HIS A 102 10.96 2.18 -11.19
CA HIS A 102 11.48 1.24 -12.20
C HIS A 102 10.37 0.62 -13.04
N PHE A 103 9.24 0.29 -12.43
CA PHE A 103 8.08 -0.23 -13.15
C PHE A 103 7.56 0.76 -14.21
N TYR A 104 7.54 2.06 -13.89
CA TYR A 104 7.13 3.12 -14.81
C TYR A 104 8.19 3.59 -15.80
N ALA A 105 9.39 2.98 -15.80
CA ALA A 105 10.34 3.19 -16.88
C ALA A 105 9.77 2.76 -18.25
N SER A 106 8.79 1.84 -18.26
CA SER A 106 7.97 1.54 -19.43
C SER A 106 6.66 2.35 -19.39
N PRO A 107 6.34 3.16 -20.42
CA PRO A 107 5.09 3.91 -20.47
C PRO A 107 3.85 3.00 -20.58
N ASN A 108 4.03 1.78 -21.06
CA ASN A 108 2.96 0.82 -21.30
C ASN A 108 2.57 0.02 -20.06
N ASN A 109 3.35 0.12 -18.99
CA ASN A 109 3.09 -0.54 -17.73
C ASN A 109 2.02 0.21 -16.94
N ILE A 110 1.04 -0.50 -16.37
CA ILE A 110 -0.05 0.05 -15.56
C ILE A 110 -0.11 -0.76 -14.26
N PHE A 111 0.08 -0.09 -13.13
CA PHE A 111 0.02 -0.73 -11.81
C PHE A 111 -1.34 -0.48 -11.18
N ILE A 112 -2.02 -1.56 -10.81
CA ILE A 112 -3.43 -1.56 -10.44
C ILE A 112 -3.56 -2.14 -9.04
N ILE A 113 -4.32 -1.45 -8.21
CA ILE A 113 -4.69 -1.93 -6.88
C ILE A 113 -6.06 -2.59 -6.97
N VAL A 114 -6.13 -3.81 -6.45
CA VAL A 114 -7.39 -4.47 -6.10
C VAL A 114 -7.59 -4.29 -4.61
N SER A 115 -8.44 -3.35 -4.22
CA SER A 115 -8.79 -3.10 -2.82
C SER A 115 -10.01 -3.92 -2.42
N ALA A 116 -9.87 -4.80 -1.45
CA ALA A 116 -10.95 -5.62 -0.91
C ALA A 116 -11.18 -5.31 0.58
N GLU A 117 -12.21 -4.51 0.86
CA GLU A 117 -12.63 -4.21 2.22
C GLU A 117 -13.54 -5.33 2.74
N TYR A 118 -13.22 -5.87 3.91
CA TYR A 118 -13.95 -6.97 4.52
C TYR A 118 -14.25 -6.71 5.99
N GLN A 119 -15.28 -7.39 6.49
CA GLN A 119 -15.65 -7.46 7.89
C GLN A 119 -15.55 -8.90 8.37
N LEU A 120 -15.13 -9.13 9.61
CA LEU A 120 -15.14 -10.47 10.19
C LEU A 120 -16.58 -10.89 10.55
N ASN A 121 -16.92 -12.14 10.29
CA ASN A 121 -18.14 -12.79 10.75
C ASN A 121 -17.77 -13.90 11.75
N ARG A 122 -17.60 -13.52 13.02
CA ARG A 122 -17.12 -14.41 14.08
C ARG A 122 -18.04 -15.59 14.39
N ASN A 123 -19.29 -15.54 13.93
CA ASN A 123 -20.30 -16.57 14.19
C ASN A 123 -20.45 -17.56 13.02
N ASN A 124 -19.74 -17.37 11.90
CA ASN A 124 -19.87 -18.20 10.71
C ASN A 124 -18.52 -18.85 10.35
N GLN A 125 -18.40 -20.15 10.66
CA GLN A 125 -17.17 -20.91 10.41
C GLN A 125 -16.89 -21.22 8.93
N ILE A 126 -17.92 -21.15 8.08
CA ILE A 126 -17.86 -21.45 6.64
C ILE A 126 -17.63 -20.17 5.81
N LYS A 127 -17.99 -19.01 6.36
CA LYS A 127 -17.79 -17.70 5.74
C LYS A 127 -17.39 -16.67 6.80
N PRO A 128 -16.12 -16.72 7.27
CA PRO A 128 -15.63 -15.91 8.37
C PRO A 128 -15.38 -14.45 7.99
N ILE A 129 -15.48 -14.12 6.69
CA ILE A 129 -15.37 -12.74 6.21
C ILE A 129 -16.53 -12.41 5.27
N THR A 130 -17.00 -11.17 5.34
CA THR A 130 -17.95 -10.59 4.38
C THR A 130 -17.29 -9.39 3.72
N PHE A 131 -17.17 -9.42 2.39
CA PHE A 131 -16.69 -8.26 1.64
C PHE A 131 -17.75 -7.16 1.67
N LYS A 132 -17.30 -5.93 1.95
CA LYS A 132 -18.14 -4.73 1.99
C LYS A 132 -18.00 -3.91 0.72
N GLN A 133 -16.78 -3.85 0.21
CA GLN A 133 -16.46 -3.10 -0.99
C GLN A 133 -15.27 -3.75 -1.69
N ILE A 134 -15.39 -3.94 -2.99
CA ILE A 134 -14.26 -4.23 -3.86
C ILE A 134 -14.06 -3.02 -4.76
N SER A 135 -12.82 -2.63 -4.99
CA SER A 135 -12.52 -1.52 -5.88
C SER A 135 -11.26 -1.80 -6.67
N VAL A 136 -11.31 -1.52 -7.96
CA VAL A 136 -10.20 -1.73 -8.88
C VAL A 136 -9.85 -0.40 -9.55
N PHE A 137 -8.60 0.02 -9.38
CA PHE A 137 -8.13 1.30 -9.90
C PHE A 137 -6.60 1.30 -10.08
N PRO A 138 -6.08 1.97 -11.12
CA PRO A 138 -4.67 2.31 -11.21
C PRO A 138 -4.21 3.08 -9.96
N ILE A 139 -2.99 2.83 -9.50
CA ILE A 139 -2.43 3.53 -8.32
C ILE A 139 -2.40 5.05 -8.50
N GLU A 140 -2.27 5.51 -9.75
CA GLU A 140 -2.27 6.93 -10.11
C GLU A 140 -3.61 7.61 -9.90
N GLN A 141 -4.69 6.85 -9.70
CA GLN A 141 -6.00 7.38 -9.34
C GLN A 141 -6.19 7.55 -7.84
N ILE A 142 -5.24 7.10 -7.00
CA ILE A 142 -5.31 7.32 -5.57
C ILE A 142 -4.93 8.77 -5.26
N SER A 143 -5.83 9.47 -4.57
CA SER A 143 -5.61 10.87 -4.19
C SER A 143 -4.43 11.01 -3.23
N TRP A 144 -3.57 12.00 -3.48
CA TRP A 144 -2.49 12.36 -2.58
C TRP A 144 -2.94 12.83 -1.19
N SER A 145 -4.22 13.21 -1.03
CA SER A 145 -4.81 13.56 0.28
C SER A 145 -4.97 12.38 1.23
N CYS A 146 -4.76 11.15 0.77
CA CYS A 146 -4.72 9.95 1.59
C CYS A 146 -3.40 9.17 1.49
N LEU A 147 -2.38 9.74 0.83
CA LEU A 147 -1.09 9.08 0.62
C LEU A 147 0.02 9.78 1.39
N ARG A 148 0.99 8.98 1.82
CA ARG A 148 2.25 9.45 2.39
C ARG A 148 3.40 8.53 2.03
N PHE A 149 4.61 9.02 2.25
CA PHE A 149 5.79 8.18 2.28
C PHE A 149 6.07 7.67 3.70
N GLY A 150 6.38 6.39 3.78
CA GLY A 150 6.85 5.67 4.96
C GLY A 150 8.35 5.37 4.86
N LYS A 151 8.97 5.21 6.03
CA LYS A 151 10.41 4.93 6.15
C LYS A 151 10.69 3.44 5.96
N LEU A 152 11.14 3.06 4.76
CA LEU A 152 11.70 1.75 4.45
C LEU A 152 12.51 1.81 3.14
N GLY A 153 13.81 1.53 3.17
CA GLY A 153 14.67 1.65 1.99
C GLY A 153 14.62 3.06 1.37
N TYR A 154 14.39 3.15 0.06
CA TYR A 154 14.11 4.41 -0.68
C TYR A 154 12.72 5.01 -0.39
N GLY A 155 12.03 4.53 0.63
CA GLY A 155 10.67 4.93 0.96
C GLY A 155 9.62 3.98 0.42
N GLN A 156 8.46 4.05 1.05
CA GLN A 156 7.31 3.23 0.73
C GLN A 156 6.07 4.09 0.63
N LEU A 157 5.32 3.96 -0.45
CA LEU A 157 4.01 4.60 -0.55
C LEU A 157 3.04 3.87 0.37
N GLN A 158 2.37 4.63 1.22
CA GLN A 158 1.44 4.15 2.25
C GLN A 158 0.16 4.96 2.23
N ILE A 159 -0.92 4.36 2.74
CA ILE A 159 -2.11 5.13 3.11
C ILE A 159 -1.83 5.87 4.42
N ASP A 160 -2.17 7.15 4.43
CA ASP A 160 -2.03 8.00 5.60
C ASP A 160 -2.93 7.48 6.73
N PRO A 161 -2.40 7.28 7.94
CA PRO A 161 -3.17 6.73 9.03
C PRO A 161 -4.53 7.41 9.28
N GLY A 162 -5.57 6.59 9.45
CA GLY A 162 -6.94 7.06 9.68
C GLY A 162 -7.64 7.58 8.42
N LYS A 163 -6.99 7.56 7.25
CA LYS A 163 -7.62 7.86 5.97
C LYS A 163 -8.06 6.57 5.27
N SER A 164 -9.19 6.66 4.57
CA SER A 164 -9.58 5.66 3.58
C SER A 164 -8.99 6.00 2.21
N ILE A 165 -8.88 4.99 1.35
CA ILE A 165 -8.45 5.20 -0.05
C ILE A 165 -9.49 6.08 -0.74
N MET A 166 -9.06 7.24 -1.23
CA MET A 166 -9.88 8.12 -2.05
C MET A 166 -9.44 8.00 -3.51
N VAL A 167 -10.38 7.61 -4.38
CA VAL A 167 -10.11 7.39 -5.81
C VAL A 167 -10.63 8.57 -6.62
N ASN A 168 -9.76 9.18 -7.42
CA ASN A 168 -10.10 10.16 -8.44
C ASN A 168 -9.87 9.55 -9.83
N ARG A 169 -10.94 9.05 -10.47
CA ARG A 169 -10.85 8.40 -11.79
C ARG A 169 -10.45 9.36 -12.93
N GLY A 170 -10.52 10.68 -12.72
CA GLY A 170 -10.06 11.69 -13.69
C GLY A 170 -8.58 12.05 -13.59
N GLN A 171 -7.88 11.53 -12.58
CA GLN A 171 -6.46 11.79 -12.36
C GLN A 171 -5.60 11.10 -13.43
N THR A 172 -4.67 11.83 -14.04
CA THR A 172 -3.71 11.26 -15.00
C THR A 172 -2.40 10.88 -14.33
N ARG A 173 -1.70 9.89 -14.91
CA ARG A 173 -0.36 9.48 -14.47
C ARG A 173 0.62 10.64 -14.42
N GLY A 174 0.71 11.46 -15.47
CA GLY A 174 1.67 12.57 -15.53
C GLY A 174 1.48 13.55 -14.37
N LYS A 175 0.24 13.98 -14.11
CA LYS A 175 -0.07 14.87 -12.98
C LYS A 175 0.23 14.19 -11.63
N TRP A 176 -0.09 12.90 -11.50
CA TRP A 176 0.15 12.16 -10.26
C TRP A 176 1.64 11.98 -9.97
N MET A 177 2.44 11.68 -11.00
CA MET A 177 3.90 11.50 -10.91
C MET A 177 4.64 12.81 -10.63
N ASN A 178 4.15 13.95 -11.12
CA ASN A 178 4.72 15.25 -10.74
C ASN A 178 4.61 15.48 -9.22
N ILE A 179 3.41 15.30 -8.67
CA ILE A 179 3.17 15.41 -7.22
C ILE A 179 3.97 14.34 -6.45
N PHE A 180 4.08 13.13 -7.00
CA PHE A 180 4.89 12.06 -6.43
C PHE A 180 6.33 12.51 -6.20
N PHE A 181 7.00 13.05 -7.22
CA PHE A 181 8.40 13.46 -7.12
C PHE A 181 8.58 14.69 -6.23
N GLU A 182 7.68 15.67 -6.29
CA GLU A 182 7.70 16.82 -5.36
C GLU A 182 7.64 16.37 -3.91
N LYS A 183 6.68 15.51 -3.57
CA LYS A 183 6.53 14.98 -2.21
C LYS A 183 7.70 14.06 -1.81
N LEU A 184 8.27 13.32 -2.75
CA LEU A 184 9.38 12.41 -2.48
C LEU A 184 10.65 13.20 -2.11
N ILE A 185 10.92 14.29 -2.82
CA ILE A 185 12.03 15.20 -2.52
C ILE A 185 11.86 15.80 -1.12
N LEU A 186 10.65 16.26 -0.77
CA LEU A 186 10.36 16.79 0.56
C LEU A 186 10.58 15.73 1.65
N PHE A 187 10.05 14.51 1.44
CA PHE A 187 10.25 13.38 2.33
C PHE A 187 11.74 13.09 2.58
N TYR A 188 12.56 13.05 1.53
CA TYR A 188 14.00 12.83 1.66
C TYR A 188 14.73 13.95 2.39
N LYS A 189 14.34 15.22 2.17
CA LYS A 189 14.89 16.36 2.91
C LYS A 189 14.63 16.20 4.41
N ASP A 190 13.43 15.78 4.80
CA ASP A 190 13.09 15.57 6.20
C ASP A 190 13.79 14.35 6.81
N GLU A 191 13.93 13.25 6.05
CA GLU A 191 14.71 12.10 6.52
C GLU A 191 16.19 12.42 6.68
N LEU A 192 16.77 13.31 5.85
CA LEU A 192 18.14 13.79 6.02
C LEU A 192 18.29 14.61 7.30
N LYS A 193 17.34 15.51 7.61
CA LYS A 193 17.35 16.27 8.87
C LYS A 193 17.32 15.33 10.08
N LYS A 194 16.40 14.37 10.08
CA LYS A 194 16.31 13.35 11.16
C LYS A 194 17.59 12.54 11.28
N SER A 195 18.20 12.19 10.16
CA SER A 195 19.46 11.44 10.14
C SER A 195 20.61 12.23 10.78
N ARG A 196 20.71 13.52 10.50
CA ARG A 196 21.67 14.41 11.17
C ARG A 196 21.43 14.49 12.68
N ALA A 197 20.18 14.70 13.09
CA ALA A 197 19.83 14.72 14.52
C ALA A 197 20.14 13.40 15.24
N MET A 198 19.94 12.26 14.58
CA MET A 198 20.30 10.94 15.12
C MET A 198 21.83 10.79 15.27
N LEU A 199 22.62 11.28 14.33
CA LEU A 199 24.09 11.28 14.43
C LEU A 199 24.58 12.15 15.58
N GLU A 200 24.05 13.36 15.72
CA GLU A 200 24.39 14.27 16.83
C GLU A 200 24.03 13.66 18.19
N TRP A 201 22.86 13.03 18.29
CA TRP A 201 22.45 12.31 19.49
C TRP A 201 23.40 11.15 19.81
N ALA A 202 23.77 10.34 18.81
CA ALA A 202 24.68 9.22 19.00
C ALA A 202 26.07 9.69 19.47
N GLN A 203 26.57 10.80 18.92
CA GLN A 203 27.83 11.40 19.35
C GLN A 203 27.76 11.86 20.81
N ARG A 204 26.68 12.55 21.22
CA ARG A 204 26.50 12.96 22.63
C ARG A 204 26.41 11.76 23.58
N CYS A 205 25.72 10.70 23.18
CA CYS A 205 25.66 9.47 23.97
C CYS A 205 27.05 8.86 24.16
N LYS A 206 27.87 8.84 23.11
CA LYS A 206 29.27 8.38 23.19
C LYS A 206 30.09 9.25 24.15
N ASP A 207 30.01 10.56 24.03
CA ASP A 207 30.76 11.49 24.88
C ASP A 207 30.37 11.33 26.37
N LEU A 208 29.08 11.19 26.67
CA LEU A 208 28.60 10.95 28.04
C LEU A 208 29.09 9.61 28.59
N TRP A 209 29.08 8.57 27.76
CA TRP A 209 29.57 7.24 28.13
C TRP A 209 31.07 7.27 28.48
N GLU A 210 31.90 7.86 27.61
CA GLU A 210 33.35 7.95 27.80
C GLU A 210 33.73 8.76 29.04
N ASN A 211 32.89 9.72 29.43
CA ASN A 211 33.07 10.53 30.64
C ASN A 211 32.43 9.94 31.92
N GLY A 212 31.90 8.70 31.86
CA GLY A 212 31.26 8.04 33.01
C GLY A 212 29.92 8.64 33.45
N LYS A 213 29.28 9.46 32.61
CA LYS A 213 28.02 10.19 32.89
C LYS A 213 26.78 9.47 32.36
N ILE A 214 26.69 8.16 32.60
CA ILE A 214 25.65 7.30 32.02
C ILE A 214 24.23 7.74 32.43
N ASP A 215 24.05 8.23 33.65
CA ASP A 215 22.75 8.68 34.17
C ASP A 215 22.14 9.82 33.33
N GLU A 216 22.97 10.64 32.68
CA GLU A 216 22.53 11.75 31.84
C GLU A 216 22.00 11.28 30.47
N ILE A 217 22.37 10.09 29.99
CA ILE A 217 21.91 9.53 28.70
C ILE A 217 20.39 9.35 28.69
N SER A 218 19.81 8.93 29.82
CA SER A 218 18.36 8.74 29.97
C SER A 218 17.55 10.02 29.69
N ARG A 219 18.17 11.19 29.88
CA ARG A 219 17.54 12.51 29.67
C ARG A 219 17.61 12.97 28.21
N LEU A 220 18.52 12.43 27.40
CA LEU A 220 18.66 12.78 25.97
C LEU A 220 17.48 12.28 25.11
N GLY A 221 16.81 11.19 25.49
CA GLY A 221 15.68 10.64 24.74
C GLY A 221 14.43 11.55 24.69
N LYS A 222 14.36 12.55 25.57
CA LYS A 222 13.30 13.59 25.58
C LYS A 222 13.60 14.70 24.57
N TYR A 223 14.88 15.05 24.41
CA TYR A 223 15.37 16.13 23.56
C TYR A 223 15.10 15.91 22.07
N ILE A 224 15.24 14.68 21.53
CA ILE A 224 14.89 14.40 20.12
C ILE A 224 13.38 14.58 19.87
N ARG A 225 12.53 14.29 20.86
CA ARG A 225 11.07 14.45 20.69
C ARG A 225 10.67 15.93 20.72
N GLU A 226 11.26 16.72 21.62
CA GLU A 226 10.99 18.15 21.76
C GLU A 226 11.57 18.96 20.59
N SER A 227 12.79 18.65 20.14
CA SER A 227 13.39 19.25 18.93
C SER A 227 12.76 18.80 17.61
N ASN A 228 11.88 17.79 17.59
CA ASN A 228 11.02 17.49 16.43
C ASN A 228 9.64 18.15 16.55
N LEU A 229 9.22 18.58 17.76
CA LEU A 229 7.96 19.29 18.00
C LEU A 229 8.08 20.79 17.69
N GLU A 230 9.22 21.41 17.99
CA GLU A 230 9.50 22.82 17.63
C GLU A 230 9.55 23.08 16.10
N TYR A 231 9.62 22.03 15.28
CA TYR A 231 9.67 22.13 13.81
C TYR A 231 8.38 21.70 13.11
N ARG A 232 7.31 21.42 13.86
CA ARG A 232 5.95 21.47 13.30
C ARG A 232 5.41 22.88 13.51
N THR A 233 5.67 23.77 12.56
CA THR A 233 4.95 25.04 12.51
C THR A 233 3.44 24.77 12.38
N PRO A 234 2.59 25.46 13.15
CA PRO A 234 1.13 25.30 13.10
C PRO A 234 0.48 26.09 11.94
N GLU A 235 1.08 26.10 10.76
CA GLU A 235 0.48 26.69 9.56
C GLU A 235 0.86 25.85 8.32
N GLU A 236 0.00 24.90 7.96
CA GLU A 236 -0.27 24.37 6.61
C GLU A 236 -1.53 23.48 6.65
#